data_AF-A0A814RXF0-F1
#
_entry.id   AF-A0A814RXF0-F1
#
_cell.length_a   1.000
_cell.length_b   1.000
_cell.length_c   1.000
_cell.angle_alpha   90.00
_cell.angle_beta   90.00
_cell.angle_gamma   90.00
#
_symmetry.space_group_name_H-M   'P 1'
#
loop_
_entity.id
_entity.type
_entity.pdbx_description
1 polymer ?
#
loop_
_entity_poly.entity_id
_entity_poly.type
_entity_poly.pdbx_seq_one_letter_code
_entity_poly.pdbx_strand_id
1 'polypeptide(L)'
;MPNMPFPAVTICNANPFRADRINETLLAYVQRHGINLTENNRWSLVTSMLVNLFNRNESDQYLNIGFQLSDTLIECSYNHINCSSYFVRSFSLAFHYCYTFNWKITTKKLFTLADVGSGISPFEGLSMTFYVPRHLNFPMAEYPDGNPALVAAWCFRCPPQCTHTHFSTEISSLAAPTPAEKAMLAEVLLNNTLNLALPTDFHENFDEYMNANYLRMTITCASEYVTIKRQEPKLSIVDTFSAIGGQTGLWIGLSILSFVEFCNFIYQQATKQFLLRRNRRQVEENRNNTIIEQK
;
A
#
# COMPACT_ATOMS: atom_id res chain seq x y z
N MET A 1 7.10 -12.00 18.18
CA MET A 1 6.80 -11.92 16.73
C MET A 1 7.55 -10.76 16.11
N PRO A 2 8.03 -10.83 14.85
CA PRO A 2 8.43 -9.62 14.14
C PRO A 2 7.26 -8.63 14.11
N ASN A 3 7.54 -7.34 14.25
CA ASN A 3 6.54 -6.27 14.32
C ASN A 3 5.88 -6.04 12.94
N MET A 4 5.09 -7.01 12.48
CA MET A 4 4.42 -6.97 11.18
C MET A 4 3.17 -6.08 11.28
N PRO A 5 2.99 -5.11 10.37
CA PRO A 5 1.81 -4.24 10.41
C PRO A 5 0.53 -5.04 10.14
N PHE A 6 -0.55 -4.69 10.84
CA PHE A 6 -1.89 -5.11 10.44
C PHE A 6 -2.18 -4.55 9.03
N PRO A 7 -2.94 -5.23 8.15
CA PRO A 7 -3.21 -4.71 6.81
C PRO A 7 -3.89 -3.34 6.84
N ALA A 8 -3.58 -2.52 5.84
CA ALA A 8 -4.35 -1.30 5.59
C ALA A 8 -5.67 -1.69 4.94
N VAL A 9 -6.79 -1.34 5.57
CA VAL A 9 -8.14 -1.71 5.11
C VAL A 9 -8.81 -0.46 4.57
N THR A 10 -9.10 -0.44 3.27
CA THR A 10 -9.80 0.69 2.63
C THR A 10 -11.23 0.30 2.32
N ILE A 11 -12.15 1.16 2.74
CA ILE A 11 -13.60 0.98 2.59
C ILE A 11 -14.12 2.13 1.75
N CYS A 12 -14.83 1.80 0.69
CA CYS A 12 -15.43 2.74 -0.24
C CYS A 12 -16.92 2.41 -0.38
N ASN A 13 -17.77 3.43 -0.38
CA ASN A 13 -19.17 3.20 -0.71
C ASN A 13 -19.30 3.08 -2.24
N ALA A 14 -19.89 1.98 -2.71
CA ALA A 14 -20.18 1.80 -4.14
C ALA A 14 -21.16 2.84 -4.66
N ASN A 15 -21.96 3.43 -3.76
CA ASN A 15 -22.72 4.62 -4.04
C ASN A 15 -21.92 5.87 -3.62
N PRO A 16 -21.36 6.63 -4.57
CA PRO A 16 -20.45 7.73 -4.25
C PRO A 16 -21.14 8.92 -3.59
N PHE A 17 -22.46 9.09 -3.78
CA PHE A 17 -23.18 10.29 -3.38
C PHE A 17 -24.43 9.99 -2.56
N ARG A 18 -24.72 10.87 -1.61
CA ARG A 18 -25.96 10.88 -0.85
C ARG A 18 -27.10 11.50 -1.65
N ALA A 19 -28.23 10.80 -1.78
CA ALA A 19 -29.31 11.27 -2.65
C ALA A 19 -29.94 12.58 -2.18
N ASP A 20 -30.08 12.76 -0.88
CA ASP A 20 -30.59 14.00 -0.30
C ASP A 20 -29.67 15.19 -0.64
N ARG A 21 -28.36 15.05 -0.44
CA ARG A 21 -27.39 16.14 -0.67
C ARG A 21 -27.18 16.45 -2.14
N ILE A 22 -27.09 15.43 -3.00
CA ILE A 22 -26.88 15.64 -4.43
C ILE A 22 -28.13 16.20 -5.10
N ASN A 23 -29.34 15.84 -4.67
CA ASN A 23 -30.56 16.40 -5.23
C ASN A 23 -30.67 17.88 -4.91
N GLU A 24 -30.41 18.28 -3.66
CA GLU A 24 -30.37 19.69 -3.26
C GLU A 24 -29.36 20.49 -4.09
N THR A 25 -28.14 19.96 -4.22
CA THR A 25 -27.06 20.61 -4.99
C THR A 25 -27.40 20.69 -6.48
N LEU A 26 -27.99 19.63 -7.05
CA LEU A 26 -28.41 19.58 -8.44
C LEU A 26 -29.52 20.59 -8.72
N LEU A 27 -30.51 20.70 -7.83
CA LEU A 27 -31.58 21.68 -7.95
C LEU A 27 -31.01 23.11 -7.96
N ALA A 28 -30.07 23.42 -7.06
CA ALA A 28 -29.40 24.72 -7.03
C ALA A 28 -28.60 25.00 -8.32
N TYR A 29 -27.91 23.99 -8.86
CA TYR A 29 -27.17 24.09 -10.13
C TYR A 29 -28.09 24.38 -11.31
N VAL A 30 -29.17 23.59 -11.44
CA VAL A 30 -30.15 23.71 -12.53
C VAL A 30 -30.86 25.06 -12.49
N GLN A 31 -31.25 25.54 -11.30
CA GLN A 31 -31.84 26.87 -11.12
C GLN A 31 -30.87 28.00 -11.51
N ARG A 32 -29.60 27.91 -11.09
CA ARG A 32 -28.57 28.91 -11.42
C ARG A 32 -28.33 29.03 -12.93
N HIS A 33 -28.44 27.91 -13.65
CA HIS A 33 -28.16 27.85 -15.09
C HIS A 33 -29.43 27.91 -15.97
N GLY A 34 -30.63 27.99 -15.39
CA GLY A 34 -31.88 28.03 -16.13
C GLY A 34 -32.15 26.77 -16.98
N ILE A 35 -31.69 25.61 -16.50
CA ILE A 35 -31.86 24.32 -17.19
C ILE A 35 -33.16 23.66 -16.70
N ASN A 36 -33.81 22.84 -17.52
CA ASN A 36 -34.93 21.99 -17.05
C ASN A 36 -34.41 20.59 -16.69
N LEU A 37 -34.62 20.17 -15.44
CA LEU A 37 -34.28 18.82 -14.98
C LEU A 37 -35.34 17.83 -15.47
N THR A 38 -34.91 16.78 -16.17
CA THR A 38 -35.71 15.64 -16.62
C THR A 38 -34.99 14.35 -16.24
N GLU A 39 -35.69 13.21 -16.24
CA GLU A 39 -35.04 11.93 -15.93
C GLU A 39 -33.91 11.60 -16.93
N ASN A 40 -34.12 11.90 -18.21
CA ASN A 40 -33.16 11.59 -19.27
C ASN A 40 -31.87 12.42 -19.20
N ASN A 41 -31.94 13.68 -18.74
CA ASN A 41 -30.76 14.56 -18.67
C ASN A 41 -30.14 14.63 -17.27
N ARG A 42 -30.78 14.03 -16.24
CA ARG A 42 -30.32 14.07 -14.85
C ARG A 42 -28.84 13.69 -14.70
N TRP A 43 -28.43 12.59 -15.33
CA TRP A 43 -27.04 12.11 -15.24
C TRP A 43 -26.05 13.06 -15.90
N SER A 44 -26.34 13.51 -17.12
CA SER A 44 -25.52 14.48 -17.82
C SER A 44 -25.38 15.79 -17.02
N LEU A 45 -26.43 16.20 -16.31
CA LEU A 45 -26.42 17.39 -15.47
C LEU A 45 -25.64 17.18 -14.18
N VAL A 46 -25.79 16.02 -13.53
CA VAL A 46 -24.95 15.65 -12.37
C VAL A 46 -23.48 15.65 -12.76
N THR A 47 -23.11 15.00 -13.86
CA THR A 47 -21.72 14.99 -14.34
C THR A 47 -21.23 16.40 -14.63
N SER A 48 -22.03 17.23 -15.33
CA SER A 48 -21.66 18.60 -15.68
C SER A 48 -21.49 19.49 -14.43
N MET A 49 -22.38 19.32 -13.44
CA MET A 49 -22.29 19.97 -12.13
C MET A 49 -21.01 19.57 -11.41
N LEU A 50 -20.72 18.27 -11.30
CA LEU A 50 -19.53 17.77 -10.61
C LEU A 50 -18.25 18.29 -11.26
N VAL A 51 -18.15 18.26 -12.59
CA VAL A 51 -17.01 18.82 -13.34
C VAL A 51 -16.87 20.33 -13.09
N ASN A 52 -17.98 21.07 -13.00
CA ASN A 52 -17.95 22.49 -12.69
C ASN A 52 -17.41 22.74 -11.27
N LEU A 53 -17.90 21.99 -10.27
CA LEU A 53 -17.46 22.09 -8.88
C LEU A 53 -15.96 21.79 -8.74
N PHE A 54 -15.48 20.75 -9.43
CA PHE A 54 -14.06 20.42 -9.49
C PHE A 54 -13.22 21.55 -10.09
N ASN A 55 -13.62 22.06 -11.25
CA ASN A 55 -12.86 23.10 -11.96
C ASN A 55 -12.81 24.43 -11.19
N ARG A 56 -13.83 24.71 -10.35
CA ARG A 56 -13.85 25.90 -9.49
C ARG A 56 -13.06 25.74 -8.19
N ASN A 57 -12.52 24.55 -7.92
CA ASN A 57 -11.88 24.22 -6.65
C ASN A 57 -12.81 24.49 -5.44
N GLU A 58 -14.13 24.42 -5.64
CA GLU A 58 -15.18 24.54 -4.60
C GLU A 58 -15.24 23.24 -3.81
N SER A 59 -14.10 22.93 -3.18
CA SER A 59 -13.81 21.68 -2.50
C SER A 59 -14.88 21.38 -1.47
N ASP A 60 -15.26 22.34 -0.63
CA ASP A 60 -16.20 22.07 0.46
C ASP A 60 -17.59 21.60 -0.02
N GLN A 61 -18.12 22.19 -1.10
CA GLN A 61 -19.42 21.77 -1.66
C GLN A 61 -19.31 20.41 -2.36
N TYR A 62 -18.25 20.22 -3.15
CA TYR A 62 -17.97 18.95 -3.81
C TYR A 62 -17.76 17.80 -2.83
N LEU A 63 -17.13 18.09 -1.68
CA LEU A 63 -16.80 17.11 -0.66
C LEU A 63 -17.99 16.79 0.27
N ASN A 64 -18.94 17.72 0.43
CA ASN A 64 -20.08 17.51 1.32
C ASN A 64 -21.18 16.62 0.71
N ILE A 65 -21.25 16.46 -0.62
CA ILE A 65 -22.26 15.61 -1.28
C ILE A 65 -22.00 14.10 -1.15
N GLY A 66 -20.77 13.72 -0.80
CA GLY A 66 -20.40 12.33 -0.57
C GLY A 66 -20.87 11.77 0.77
N PHE A 67 -20.85 10.45 0.91
CA PHE A 67 -21.04 9.81 2.20
C PHE A 67 -19.86 10.10 3.14
N GLN A 68 -20.18 10.44 4.38
CA GLN A 68 -19.20 10.46 5.45
C GLN A 68 -19.12 9.10 6.16
N LEU A 69 -17.99 8.77 6.77
CA LEU A 69 -17.86 7.52 7.53
C LEU A 69 -18.92 7.43 8.64
N SER A 70 -19.19 8.54 9.33
CA SER A 70 -20.23 8.64 10.36
C SER A 70 -21.65 8.44 9.83
N ASP A 71 -21.88 8.61 8.53
CA ASP A 71 -23.21 8.40 7.92
C ASP A 71 -23.55 6.90 7.80
N THR A 72 -22.56 6.01 7.95
CA THR A 72 -22.71 4.56 7.68
C THR A 72 -22.12 3.67 8.78
N LEU A 73 -21.05 4.09 9.46
CA LEU A 73 -20.38 3.30 10.49
C LEU A 73 -21.12 3.43 11.82
N ILE A 74 -21.73 2.33 12.28
CA ILE A 74 -22.40 2.23 13.59
C ILE A 74 -21.36 2.00 14.68
N GLU A 75 -20.51 1.00 14.51
CA GLU A 75 -19.56 0.55 15.52
C GLU A 75 -18.24 0.17 14.85
N CYS A 76 -17.14 0.55 15.50
CA CYS A 76 -15.80 0.14 15.10
C CYS A 76 -15.03 -0.29 16.34
N SER A 77 -14.51 -1.50 16.30
CA SER A 77 -13.64 -2.03 17.35
C SER A 77 -12.39 -2.63 16.73
N TYR A 78 -11.22 -2.16 17.14
CA TYR A 78 -9.95 -2.83 16.91
C TYR A 78 -9.43 -3.33 18.25
N ASN A 79 -9.47 -4.65 18.45
CA ASN A 79 -9.10 -5.28 19.73
C ASN A 79 -9.78 -4.60 20.94
N HIS A 80 -11.11 -4.43 20.86
CA HIS A 80 -11.95 -3.78 21.88
C HIS A 80 -11.75 -2.27 22.07
N ILE A 81 -10.88 -1.64 21.28
CA ILE A 81 -10.67 -0.19 21.30
C ILE A 81 -11.45 0.44 20.14
N ASN A 82 -12.16 1.52 20.41
CA ASN A 82 -12.87 2.25 19.37
C ASN A 82 -11.91 2.71 18.27
N CYS A 83 -12.11 2.21 17.04
CA CYS A 83 -11.22 2.48 15.91
C CYS A 83 -11.70 3.59 14.96
N SER A 84 -12.89 4.17 15.18
CA SER A 84 -13.53 5.10 14.23
C SER A 84 -12.66 6.33 13.93
N SER A 85 -11.94 6.85 14.94
CA SER A 85 -11.08 8.02 14.79
C SER A 85 -9.76 7.74 14.07
N TYR A 86 -9.39 6.48 13.86
CA TYR A 86 -8.14 6.08 13.20
C TYR A 86 -8.26 5.97 11.67
N PHE A 87 -9.47 6.02 11.13
CA PHE A 87 -9.67 6.08 9.69
C PHE A 87 -9.14 7.39 9.10
N VAL A 88 -8.58 7.28 7.90
CA VAL A 88 -8.07 8.40 7.13
C VAL A 88 -8.85 8.44 5.83
N ARG A 89 -9.38 9.61 5.51
CA ARG A 89 -10.17 9.83 4.30
C ARG A 89 -9.25 10.03 3.10
N SER A 90 -9.51 9.29 2.03
CA SER A 90 -8.94 9.50 0.69
C SER A 90 -10.06 9.79 -0.30
N PHE A 91 -9.70 10.46 -1.39
CA PHE A 91 -10.64 10.81 -2.46
C PHE A 91 -10.40 9.91 -3.69
N SER A 92 -11.49 9.39 -4.26
CA SER A 92 -11.56 8.57 -5.45
C SER A 92 -12.61 9.15 -6.40
N LEU A 93 -12.28 9.25 -7.69
CA LEU A 93 -13.23 9.73 -8.69
C LEU A 93 -14.41 8.77 -8.91
N ALA A 94 -14.21 7.47 -8.66
CA ALA A 94 -15.23 6.44 -8.84
C ALA A 94 -16.15 6.32 -7.61
N PHE A 95 -15.55 6.35 -6.41
CA PHE A 95 -16.26 6.05 -5.16
C PHE A 95 -16.43 7.27 -4.24
N HIS A 96 -16.03 8.46 -4.70
CA HIS A 96 -15.92 9.65 -3.89
C HIS A 96 -15.01 9.44 -2.66
N TYR A 97 -15.54 9.42 -1.44
CA TYR A 97 -14.73 9.25 -0.25
C TYR A 97 -14.55 7.79 0.11
N CYS A 98 -13.30 7.39 0.23
CA CYS A 98 -12.89 6.13 0.81
C CYS A 98 -12.20 6.36 2.15
N TYR A 99 -12.34 5.41 3.05
CA TYR A 99 -11.80 5.47 4.41
C TYR A 99 -10.82 4.33 4.61
N THR A 100 -9.57 4.67 4.91
CA THR A 100 -8.51 3.70 5.10
C THR A 100 -8.11 3.63 6.57
N PHE A 101 -8.29 2.45 7.16
CA PHE A 101 -7.71 2.09 8.46
C PHE A 101 -6.24 1.68 8.29
N ASN A 102 -5.43 1.99 9.29
CA ASN A 102 -4.01 1.65 9.34
C ASN A 102 -3.16 2.17 8.17
N TRP A 103 -3.47 3.38 7.69
CA TRP A 103 -2.72 4.00 6.59
C TRP A 103 -1.36 4.55 7.07
N LYS A 104 -0.28 3.88 6.63
CA LYS A 104 1.13 4.19 6.92
C LYS A 104 1.60 5.63 6.63
N ILE A 105 0.90 6.41 5.82
CA ILE A 105 1.34 7.76 5.42
C ILE A 105 0.96 8.82 6.48
N THR A 106 0.17 8.47 7.50
CA THR A 106 -0.35 9.45 8.46
C THR A 106 0.43 9.50 9.77
N THR A 107 0.26 10.60 10.53
CA THR A 107 0.76 10.75 11.91
C THR A 107 -0.02 9.91 12.92
N LYS A 108 -1.08 9.21 12.48
CA LYS A 108 -1.90 8.34 13.35
C LYS A 108 -1.12 7.07 13.71
N LYS A 109 -1.47 6.46 14.86
CA LYS A 109 -0.87 5.19 15.31
C LYS A 109 -0.98 4.14 14.22
N LEU A 110 0.15 3.50 13.89
CA LEU A 110 0.18 2.30 13.06
C LEU A 110 -0.02 1.08 13.96
N PHE A 111 -1.06 0.31 13.65
CA PHE A 111 -1.39 -0.93 14.35
C PHE A 111 -0.62 -2.10 13.75
N THR A 112 -0.08 -2.94 14.60
CA THR A 112 0.66 -4.15 14.21
C THR A 112 -0.05 -5.39 14.71
N LEU A 113 0.33 -6.55 14.17
CA LEU A 113 -0.19 -7.84 14.64
C LEU A 113 0.15 -8.08 16.12
N ALA A 114 1.23 -7.47 16.62
CA ALA A 114 1.59 -7.54 18.04
C ALA A 114 0.63 -6.75 18.94
N ASP A 115 -0.08 -5.73 18.42
CA ASP A 115 -1.13 -5.02 19.18
C ASP A 115 -2.39 -5.89 19.40
N VAL A 116 -2.51 -7.04 18.71
CA VAL A 116 -3.72 -7.90 18.71
C VAL A 116 -3.58 -9.13 19.62
N GLY A 117 -2.50 -9.25 20.39
CA GLY A 117 -2.26 -10.46 21.19
C GLY A 117 -2.08 -11.67 20.27
N SER A 118 -2.96 -12.67 20.37
CA SER A 118 -2.95 -13.81 19.43
C SER A 118 -3.50 -13.42 18.05
N GLY A 119 -4.51 -12.54 17.99
CA GLY A 119 -5.11 -12.04 16.74
C GLY A 119 -5.84 -13.10 15.92
N ILE A 120 -6.09 -14.27 16.52
CA ILE A 120 -6.72 -15.45 15.88
C ILE A 120 -8.22 -15.48 16.16
N SER A 121 -8.66 -14.88 17.27
CA SER A 121 -10.06 -14.88 17.67
C SER A 121 -10.90 -13.94 16.78
N PRO A 122 -12.14 -14.29 16.41
CA PRO A 122 -13.09 -13.39 15.75
C PRO A 122 -13.35 -12.09 16.52
N PHE A 123 -13.06 -12.08 17.83
CA PHE A 123 -13.19 -10.92 18.70
C PHE A 123 -11.90 -10.09 18.78
N GLU A 124 -10.78 -10.61 18.27
CA GLU A 124 -9.45 -10.00 18.27
C GLU A 124 -9.05 -9.62 16.83
N GLY A 125 -9.34 -8.37 16.44
CA GLY A 125 -9.03 -7.86 15.10
C GLY A 125 -9.80 -6.58 14.83
N LEU A 126 -10.03 -6.27 13.55
CA LEU A 126 -10.84 -5.13 13.14
C LEU A 126 -12.29 -5.59 12.89
N SER A 127 -13.20 -5.19 13.76
CA SER A 127 -14.64 -5.41 13.63
C SER A 127 -15.34 -4.09 13.34
N MET A 128 -16.20 -4.10 12.33
CA MET A 128 -16.94 -2.92 11.89
C MET A 128 -18.38 -3.29 11.59
N THR A 129 -19.30 -2.47 12.07
CA THR A 129 -20.73 -2.61 11.82
C THR A 129 -21.21 -1.39 11.04
N PHE A 130 -21.88 -1.62 9.92
CA PHE A 130 -22.37 -0.60 9.02
C PHE A 130 -23.88 -0.67 8.85
N TYR A 131 -24.48 0.51 8.64
CA TYR A 131 -25.80 0.70 8.09
C TYR A 131 -25.67 1.38 6.74
N VAL A 132 -26.02 0.66 5.66
CA VAL A 132 -25.88 1.13 4.29
C VAL A 132 -27.26 1.26 3.63
N PRO A 133 -27.85 2.46 3.60
CA PRO A 133 -29.21 2.66 3.06
C PRO A 133 -29.27 2.38 1.56
N ARG A 134 -30.09 1.41 1.13
CA ARG A 134 -30.25 1.02 -0.29
C ARG A 134 -30.99 2.05 -1.17
N HIS A 135 -31.81 2.92 -0.60
CA HIS A 135 -32.69 3.84 -1.34
C HIS A 135 -31.99 5.06 -1.94
N LEU A 136 -30.67 5.19 -1.75
CA LEU A 136 -29.90 6.35 -2.19
C LEU A 136 -29.04 6.09 -3.43
N ASN A 137 -29.19 4.95 -4.11
CA ASN A 137 -28.25 4.50 -5.16
C ASN A 137 -28.20 5.45 -6.36
N PHE A 138 -27.02 6.03 -6.61
CA PHE A 138 -26.66 6.62 -7.90
C PHE A 138 -25.89 5.57 -8.70
N PRO A 139 -26.41 5.05 -9.83
CA PRO A 139 -25.61 4.20 -10.72
C PRO A 139 -24.32 4.93 -11.10
N MET A 140 -23.19 4.30 -10.80
CA MET A 140 -21.91 4.76 -11.30
C MET A 140 -21.94 4.71 -12.82
N ALA A 141 -21.49 5.79 -13.47
CA ALA A 141 -21.06 5.70 -14.85
C ALA A 141 -19.78 4.85 -14.87
N GLU A 142 -19.73 3.84 -15.75
CA GLU A 142 -18.49 3.16 -16.07
C GLU A 142 -17.46 4.22 -16.47
N TYR A 143 -16.45 4.42 -15.62
CA TYR A 143 -15.32 5.25 -16.01
C TYR A 143 -14.57 4.46 -17.08
N PRO A 144 -14.34 5.01 -18.27
CA PRO A 144 -13.56 4.29 -19.28
C PRO A 144 -12.20 3.98 -18.66
N ASP A 145 -11.86 2.70 -18.60
CA ASP A 145 -10.53 2.25 -18.22
C ASP A 145 -9.51 3.11 -18.95
N GLY A 146 -8.59 3.72 -18.20
CA GLY A 146 -7.62 4.66 -18.75
C GLY A 146 -6.95 4.07 -19.99
N ASN A 147 -6.67 4.88 -21.00
CA ASN A 147 -6.26 4.41 -22.32
C ASN A 147 -5.19 3.29 -22.22
N PRO A 148 -5.54 2.03 -22.56
CA PRO A 148 -4.66 0.88 -22.34
C PRO A 148 -3.34 0.99 -23.13
N ALA A 149 -3.33 1.75 -24.23
CA ALA A 149 -2.11 2.04 -24.98
C ALA A 149 -1.12 2.92 -24.18
N LEU A 150 -1.61 3.84 -23.34
CA LEU A 150 -0.76 4.65 -22.46
C LEU A 150 -0.18 3.82 -21.32
N VAL A 151 -0.96 2.89 -20.74
CA VAL A 151 -0.45 2.00 -19.68
C VAL A 151 0.63 1.06 -20.24
N ALA A 152 0.40 0.48 -21.42
CA ALA A 152 1.35 -0.41 -22.08
C ALA A 152 2.65 0.30 -22.47
N ALA A 153 2.58 1.55 -22.94
CA ALA A 153 3.75 2.31 -23.38
C ALA A 153 4.74 2.66 -22.24
N TRP A 154 4.29 2.71 -20.98
CA TRP A 154 5.10 3.17 -19.84
C TRP A 154 5.45 2.05 -18.85
N CYS A 155 4.82 0.87 -18.94
CA CYS A 155 5.01 -0.24 -17.99
C CYS A 155 6.42 -0.85 -18.01
N PHE A 156 7.13 -0.84 -19.17
CA PHE A 156 8.45 -1.48 -19.32
C PHE A 156 9.57 -0.84 -18.48
N ARG A 157 9.39 0.39 -17.97
CA ARG A 157 10.42 1.09 -17.18
C ARG A 157 10.28 0.95 -15.66
N CYS A 158 9.34 0.13 -15.17
CA CYS A 158 9.12 -0.05 -13.75
C CYS A 158 9.75 -1.38 -13.28
N PRO A 159 10.93 -1.37 -12.63
CA PRO A 159 11.47 -2.59 -12.01
C PRO A 159 10.53 -3.07 -10.89
N PRO A 160 10.38 -4.38 -10.69
CA PRO A 160 9.57 -4.90 -9.61
C PRO A 160 10.17 -4.54 -8.24
N GLN A 161 9.31 -4.38 -7.24
CA GLN A 161 9.75 -4.10 -5.88
C GLN A 161 10.39 -5.34 -5.25
N CYS A 162 11.60 -5.20 -4.72
CA CYS A 162 12.31 -6.30 -4.04
C CYS A 162 11.64 -6.73 -2.74
N THR A 163 10.98 -5.80 -2.06
CA THR A 163 10.30 -6.05 -0.78
C THR A 163 8.82 -5.75 -0.96
N HIS A 164 8.00 -6.79 -0.89
CA HIS A 164 6.55 -6.66 -0.89
C HIS A 164 5.95 -7.56 0.20
N THR A 165 4.87 -7.08 0.80
CA THR A 165 4.08 -7.83 1.78
C THR A 165 2.78 -8.26 1.12
N HIS A 166 2.49 -9.56 1.11
CA HIS A 166 1.28 -10.10 0.51
C HIS A 166 0.36 -10.66 1.59
N PHE A 167 -0.92 -10.26 1.56
CA PHE A 167 -1.94 -10.76 2.47
C PHE A 167 -2.87 -11.69 1.70
N SER A 168 -2.94 -12.97 2.10
CA SER A 168 -3.92 -13.91 1.54
C SER A 168 -5.25 -13.71 2.24
N THR A 169 -6.33 -13.53 1.48
CA THR A 169 -7.67 -13.27 2.03
C THR A 169 -8.57 -14.47 1.80
N GLU A 170 -9.21 -14.94 2.86
CA GLU A 170 -10.27 -15.95 2.82
C GLU A 170 -11.56 -15.30 3.32
N ILE A 171 -12.68 -15.52 2.60
CA ILE A 171 -13.95 -14.86 2.90
C ILE A 171 -14.92 -15.91 3.43
N SER A 172 -15.50 -15.62 4.59
CA SER A 172 -16.64 -16.36 5.16
C SER A 172 -17.79 -15.40 5.42
N SER A 173 -19.03 -15.86 5.24
CA SER A 173 -20.22 -15.06 5.48
C SER A 173 -21.24 -15.81 6.34
N LEU A 174 -21.96 -15.05 7.16
CA LEU A 174 -23.03 -15.53 8.04
C LEU A 174 -24.19 -14.55 7.96
N ALA A 175 -25.42 -15.06 8.14
CA ALA A 175 -26.59 -14.21 8.21
C ALA A 175 -26.53 -13.31 9.44
N ALA A 176 -26.73 -12.01 9.23
CA ALA A 176 -26.74 -10.98 10.26
C ALA A 176 -27.78 -9.90 9.87
N PRO A 177 -28.33 -9.13 10.82
CA PRO A 177 -28.07 -9.18 12.26
C PRO A 177 -28.86 -10.29 12.97
N THR A 178 -28.29 -10.82 14.05
CA THR A 178 -28.96 -11.74 14.97
C THR A 178 -30.03 -11.00 15.79
N PRO A 179 -31.04 -11.71 16.34
CA PRO A 179 -32.05 -11.09 17.19
C PRO A 179 -31.46 -10.34 18.40
N ALA A 180 -30.37 -10.85 18.98
CA ALA A 180 -29.67 -10.19 20.09
C ALA A 180 -29.01 -8.88 19.64
N GLU A 181 -28.34 -8.86 18.49
CA GLU A 181 -27.72 -7.65 17.95
C GLU A 181 -28.75 -6.59 17.60
N LYS A 182 -29.89 -7.00 17.03
CA LYS A 182 -31.01 -6.08 16.77
C LYS A 182 -31.49 -5.42 18.06
N ALA A 183 -31.67 -6.19 19.13
CA ALA A 183 -32.09 -5.66 20.42
C ALA A 183 -31.08 -4.67 21.01
N MET A 184 -29.77 -4.97 20.92
CA MET A 184 -28.72 -4.06 21.38
C MET A 184 -28.65 -2.78 20.55
N LEU A 185 -28.81 -2.89 19.23
CA LEU A 185 -28.73 -1.73 18.33
C LEU A 185 -30.00 -0.89 18.31
N ALA A 186 -31.15 -1.46 18.65
CA ALA A 186 -32.41 -0.72 18.74
C ALA A 186 -32.27 0.45 19.73
N GLU A 187 -31.65 0.25 20.89
CA GLU A 187 -31.45 1.32 21.87
C GLU A 187 -30.59 2.46 21.31
N VAL A 188 -29.49 2.13 20.63
CA VAL A 188 -28.55 3.13 20.09
C VAL A 188 -29.15 3.90 18.91
N LEU A 189 -29.79 3.18 17.98
CA LEU A 189 -30.31 3.73 16.73
C LEU A 189 -31.62 4.49 16.93
N LEU A 190 -32.49 4.05 17.83
CA LEU A 190 -33.77 4.72 18.09
C LEU A 190 -33.62 5.97 18.96
N ASN A 191 -32.57 6.04 19.78
CA ASN A 191 -32.28 7.22 20.59
C ASN A 191 -31.51 8.32 19.80
N ASN A 192 -31.34 8.18 18.48
CA ASN A 192 -30.64 9.12 17.59
C ASN A 192 -29.26 9.57 18.12
N THR A 193 -28.57 8.67 18.81
CA THR A 193 -27.23 8.97 19.37
C THR A 193 -26.14 9.02 18.31
N LEU A 194 -26.43 8.54 17.10
CA LEU A 194 -25.54 8.49 15.95
C LEU A 194 -26.04 9.40 14.83
N ASN A 195 -25.12 10.05 14.12
CA ASN A 195 -25.41 10.90 12.96
C ASN A 195 -25.68 10.06 11.68
N LEU A 196 -26.56 9.07 11.78
CA LEU A 196 -26.92 8.20 10.66
C LEU A 196 -28.07 8.80 9.85
N ALA A 197 -28.00 8.67 8.52
CA ALA A 197 -29.10 9.06 7.63
C ALA A 197 -30.17 7.96 7.62
N LEU A 198 -31.05 7.98 8.63
CA LEU A 198 -32.14 7.02 8.78
C LEU A 198 -33.43 7.51 8.09
N PRO A 199 -34.24 6.60 7.50
CA PRO A 199 -35.59 6.92 7.02
C PRO A 199 -36.51 7.46 8.11
N THR A 200 -37.50 8.27 7.74
CA THR A 200 -38.47 8.85 8.70
C THR A 200 -39.35 7.81 9.39
N ASP A 201 -39.63 6.70 8.70
CA ASP A 201 -40.41 5.54 9.16
C ASP A 201 -39.54 4.44 9.78
N PHE A 202 -38.27 4.73 10.08
CA PHE A 202 -37.30 3.73 10.57
C PHE A 202 -37.75 3.05 11.86
N HIS A 203 -38.45 3.76 12.75
CA HIS A 203 -38.92 3.19 14.03
C HIS A 203 -40.03 2.14 13.82
N GLU A 204 -40.95 2.38 12.88
CA GLU A 204 -42.08 1.49 12.60
C GLU A 204 -41.62 0.24 11.83
N ASN A 205 -40.67 0.41 10.91
CA ASN A 205 -40.17 -0.65 10.02
C ASN A 205 -38.74 -1.11 10.38
N PHE A 206 -38.37 -1.00 11.66
CA PHE A 206 -37.00 -1.25 12.14
C PHE A 206 -36.44 -2.59 11.66
N ASP A 207 -37.21 -3.66 11.83
CA ASP A 207 -36.76 -5.02 11.47
C ASP A 207 -36.50 -5.19 9.98
N GLU A 208 -37.35 -4.61 9.13
CA GLU A 208 -37.21 -4.65 7.68
C GLU A 208 -35.95 -3.90 7.25
N TYR A 209 -35.78 -2.66 7.73
CA TYR A 209 -34.62 -1.85 7.40
C TYR A 209 -33.31 -2.45 7.92
N MET A 210 -33.31 -3.06 9.11
CA MET A 210 -32.13 -3.72 9.66
C MET A 210 -31.78 -4.97 8.87
N ASN A 211 -32.75 -5.80 8.51
CA ASN A 211 -32.50 -6.97 7.64
C ASN A 211 -32.00 -6.55 6.25
N ALA A 212 -32.40 -5.37 5.78
CA ALA A 212 -32.05 -4.91 4.45
C ALA A 212 -30.68 -4.19 4.38
N ASN A 213 -30.35 -3.38 5.38
CA ASN A 213 -29.27 -2.39 5.26
C ASN A 213 -28.11 -2.65 6.23
N TYR A 214 -28.18 -3.67 7.07
CA TYR A 214 -27.13 -4.02 8.02
C TYR A 214 -26.00 -4.82 7.37
N LEU A 215 -24.75 -4.46 7.70
CA LEU A 215 -23.57 -5.22 7.32
C LEU A 215 -22.58 -5.23 8.48
N ARG A 216 -22.16 -6.42 8.92
CA ARG A 216 -21.01 -6.57 9.83
C ARG A 216 -19.85 -7.20 9.08
N MET A 217 -18.68 -6.58 9.21
CA MET A 217 -17.43 -7.04 8.63
C MET A 217 -16.38 -7.18 9.72
N THR A 218 -15.76 -8.35 9.79
CA THR A 218 -14.71 -8.66 10.75
C THR A 218 -13.48 -9.15 10.01
N ILE A 219 -12.33 -8.55 10.29
CA ILE A 219 -11.04 -8.87 9.68
C ILE A 219 -10.09 -9.31 10.78
N THR A 220 -9.68 -10.58 10.71
CA THR A 220 -8.80 -11.24 11.68
C THR A 220 -7.72 -12.04 10.96
N CYS A 221 -6.69 -12.45 11.69
CA CYS A 221 -5.66 -13.32 11.13
C CYS A 221 -6.09 -14.78 11.26
N ALA A 222 -5.91 -15.56 10.19
CA ALA A 222 -6.17 -17.00 10.24
C ALA A 222 -5.14 -17.75 11.09
N SER A 223 -3.91 -17.23 11.20
CA SER A 223 -2.83 -17.86 11.97
C SER A 223 -1.82 -16.83 12.48
N GLU A 224 -1.12 -17.20 13.55
CA GLU A 224 -0.01 -16.43 14.13
C GLU A 224 1.29 -16.49 13.28
N TYR A 225 1.39 -17.49 12.38
CA TYR A 225 2.59 -17.72 11.59
C TYR A 225 2.65 -16.81 10.36
N VAL A 226 3.81 -16.22 10.14
CA VAL A 226 4.12 -15.41 8.96
C VAL A 226 5.14 -16.14 8.10
N THR A 227 4.86 -16.25 6.80
CA THR A 227 5.82 -16.83 5.85
C THR A 227 6.72 -15.73 5.25
N ILE A 228 8.02 -15.81 5.52
CA ILE A 228 9.01 -14.88 4.98
C ILE A 228 9.74 -15.57 3.83
N LYS A 229 9.55 -15.07 2.61
CA LYS A 229 10.27 -15.54 1.41
C LYS A 229 11.42 -14.59 1.12
N ARG A 230 12.66 -15.07 1.25
CA ARG A 230 13.86 -14.31 0.93
C ARG A 230 14.62 -15.00 -0.20
N GLN A 231 14.96 -14.24 -1.23
CA GLN A 231 15.84 -14.74 -2.29
C GLN A 231 17.28 -14.48 -1.89
N GLU A 232 18.04 -15.55 -1.69
CA GLU A 232 19.46 -15.50 -1.36
C GLU A 232 20.29 -15.92 -2.58
N PRO A 233 21.50 -15.38 -2.76
CA PRO A 233 22.35 -15.78 -3.87
C PRO A 233 22.69 -17.27 -3.76
N LYS A 234 22.60 -18.01 -4.87
CA LYS A 234 22.93 -19.45 -4.92
C LYS A 234 24.40 -19.73 -4.57
N LEU A 235 25.29 -18.75 -4.77
CA LEU A 235 26.72 -18.88 -4.51
C LEU A 235 27.18 -17.68 -3.67
N SER A 236 27.73 -17.96 -2.49
CA SER A 236 28.41 -16.94 -1.69
C SER A 236 29.82 -16.70 -2.21
N ILE A 237 30.40 -15.54 -1.89
CA ILE A 237 31.80 -15.22 -2.22
C ILE A 237 32.75 -16.28 -1.65
N VAL A 238 32.43 -16.81 -0.47
CA VAL A 238 33.21 -17.88 0.18
C VAL A 238 33.19 -19.16 -0.64
N ASP A 239 32.03 -19.52 -1.19
CA ASP A 239 31.87 -20.71 -2.02
C ASP A 239 32.65 -20.57 -3.33
N THR A 240 32.67 -19.36 -3.91
CA THR A 240 33.43 -19.08 -5.14
C THR A 240 34.93 -19.24 -4.92
N PHE A 241 35.47 -18.67 -3.84
CA PHE A 241 36.91 -18.82 -3.52
C PHE A 241 37.26 -20.25 -3.13
N SER A 242 36.37 -20.96 -2.43
CA SER A 242 36.51 -22.37 -2.10
C SER A 242 36.57 -23.23 -3.37
N ALA A 243 35.68 -22.97 -4.34
CA ALA A 243 35.66 -23.70 -5.62
C ALA A 243 36.92 -23.44 -6.44
N ILE A 244 37.38 -22.18 -6.53
CA ILE A 244 38.64 -21.82 -7.21
C ILE A 244 39.81 -22.54 -6.55
N GLY A 245 39.97 -22.39 -5.23
CA GLY A 245 41.05 -23.00 -4.46
C GLY A 245 41.04 -24.53 -4.55
N GLY A 246 39.86 -25.14 -4.51
CA GLY A 246 39.67 -26.59 -4.65
C GLY A 246 40.11 -27.09 -6.02
N GLN A 247 39.69 -26.42 -7.10
CA GLN A 247 40.10 -26.82 -8.46
C GLN A 247 41.59 -26.54 -8.70
N THR A 248 42.13 -25.38 -8.31
CA THR A 248 43.55 -25.08 -8.50
C THR A 248 44.45 -25.99 -7.66
N GLY A 249 44.01 -26.33 -6.44
CA GLY A 249 44.70 -27.28 -5.56
C GLY A 249 44.64 -28.71 -6.07
N LEU A 250 43.53 -29.14 -6.67
CA LEU A 250 43.37 -30.50 -7.19
C LEU A 250 44.18 -30.75 -8.47
N TRP A 251 44.13 -29.83 -9.44
CA TRP A 251 44.75 -30.05 -10.75
C TRP A 251 46.23 -29.64 -10.79
N ILE A 252 46.58 -28.52 -10.18
CA ILE A 252 47.92 -27.93 -10.27
C ILE A 252 48.70 -28.11 -8.96
N GLY A 253 48.03 -28.42 -7.84
CA GLY A 253 48.67 -28.47 -6.53
C GLY A 253 49.09 -27.09 -6.00
N LEU A 254 48.57 -26.01 -6.58
CA LEU A 254 48.94 -24.64 -6.21
C LEU A 254 48.06 -24.11 -5.08
N SER A 255 48.73 -23.52 -4.09
CA SER A 255 48.09 -22.82 -2.98
C SER A 255 48.34 -21.32 -3.05
N ILE A 256 47.63 -20.55 -2.21
CA ILE A 256 47.89 -19.11 -2.05
C ILE A 256 49.34 -18.84 -1.63
N LEU A 257 49.93 -19.74 -0.84
CA LEU A 257 51.31 -19.60 -0.37
C LEU A 257 52.30 -19.77 -1.54
N SER A 258 52.03 -20.73 -2.43
CA SER A 258 52.79 -20.95 -3.66
C SER A 258 52.71 -19.72 -4.59
N PHE A 259 51.55 -19.06 -4.67
CA PHE A 259 51.40 -17.83 -5.44
C PHE A 259 52.18 -16.65 -4.84
N VAL A 260 52.14 -16.47 -3.52
CA VAL A 260 52.93 -15.44 -2.83
C VAL A 260 54.43 -15.67 -3.03
N GLU A 261 54.87 -16.92 -2.97
CA GLU A 261 56.26 -17.29 -3.21
C GLU A 261 56.70 -16.97 -4.65
N PHE A 262 55.86 -17.28 -5.64
CA PHE A 262 56.11 -16.92 -7.03
C PHE A 262 56.19 -15.40 -7.23
N CYS A 263 55.30 -14.62 -6.61
CA CYS A 263 55.35 -13.16 -6.63
C CYS A 263 56.63 -12.62 -5.97
N ASN A 264 57.05 -13.18 -4.84
CA ASN A 264 58.30 -12.80 -4.18
C ASN A 264 59.52 -13.10 -5.06
N PHE A 265 59.55 -14.26 -5.73
CA PHE A 265 60.60 -14.59 -6.68
C PHE A 265 60.66 -13.60 -7.84
N ILE A 266 59.53 -13.26 -8.47
CA ILE A 266 59.48 -12.25 -9.54
C ILE A 266 59.98 -10.89 -9.03
N TYR A 267 59.52 -10.46 -7.85
CA TYR A 267 59.94 -9.20 -7.25
C TYR A 267 61.45 -9.14 -7.02
N GLN A 268 62.04 -10.20 -6.45
CA GLN A 268 63.49 -10.28 -6.25
C GLN A 268 64.26 -10.26 -7.57
N GLN A 269 63.80 -11.00 -8.58
CA GLN A 269 64.46 -11.04 -9.87
C GLN A 269 64.36 -9.71 -10.63
N ALA A 270 63.21 -9.05 -10.59
CA ALA A 270 63.03 -7.72 -11.15
C ALA A 270 63.96 -6.69 -10.47
N THR A 271 64.04 -6.72 -9.13
CA THR A 271 64.91 -5.85 -8.34
C THR A 271 66.39 -6.09 -8.67
N LYS A 272 66.82 -7.36 -8.76
CA LYS A 272 68.20 -7.73 -9.12
C LYS A 272 68.54 -7.28 -10.55
N GLN A 273 67.65 -7.52 -11.51
CA GLN A 273 67.82 -7.07 -12.90
C GLN A 273 67.90 -5.53 -12.98
N PHE A 274 67.07 -4.82 -12.21
CA PHE A 274 67.11 -3.36 -12.14
C PHE A 274 68.42 -2.84 -11.55
N LEU A 275 68.91 -3.44 -10.46
CA LEU A 275 70.19 -3.09 -9.84
C LEU A 275 71.38 -3.37 -10.78
N LEU A 276 71.39 -4.51 -11.48
CA LEU A 276 72.45 -4.82 -12.46
C LEU A 276 72.44 -3.86 -13.64
N ARG A 277 71.24 -3.48 -14.15
CA ARG A 277 71.11 -2.46 -15.19
C ARG A 277 71.59 -1.09 -14.71
N ARG A 278 71.31 -0.72 -13.46
CA ARG A 278 71.79 0.53 -12.86
C ARG A 278 73.31 0.55 -12.70
N ASN A 279 73.92 -0.54 -12.21
CA ASN A 279 75.36 -0.64 -12.07
C ASN A 279 76.08 -0.61 -13.43
N ARG A 280 75.55 -1.29 -14.47
CA ARG A 280 76.11 -1.19 -15.83
C ARG A 280 76.05 0.25 -16.37
N ARG A 281 74.93 0.96 -16.17
CA ARG A 281 74.81 2.37 -16.56
C ARG A 281 75.81 3.27 -15.84
N GLN A 282 76.02 3.09 -14.54
CA GLN A 282 77.04 3.86 -13.79
C GLN A 282 78.47 3.56 -14.26
N VAL A 283 78.78 2.31 -14.60
CA VAL A 283 80.10 1.95 -15.16
C VAL A 283 80.30 2.56 -16.56
N GLU A 284 79.26 2.58 -17.40
CA GLU A 284 79.31 3.22 -18.72
C GLU A 284 79.45 4.75 -18.61
N GLU A 285 78.71 5.41 -17.70
CA GLU A 285 78.87 6.85 -17.43
C GLU A 285 80.26 7.19 -16.90
N ASN A 286 80.78 6.41 -15.94
CA ASN A 286 82.13 6.62 -15.42
C ASN A 286 83.19 6.44 -16.51
N ARG A 287 83.06 5.43 -17.38
CA ARG A 287 83.98 5.20 -18.50
C ARG A 287 83.94 6.33 -19.52
N ASN A 288 82.75 6.86 -19.84
CA ASN A 288 82.62 7.99 -20.76
C ASN A 288 83.24 9.26 -20.16
N ASN A 289 83.09 9.50 -18.86
CA ASN A 289 83.72 10.64 -18.19
C ASN A 289 85.25 10.54 -18.18
N THR A 290 85.83 9.34 -17.98
CA THR A 290 87.30 9.16 -18.04
C THR A 290 87.86 9.41 -19.44
N ILE A 291 87.09 9.11 -20.50
CA ILE A 291 87.51 9.35 -21.89
C ILE A 291 87.48 10.85 -22.23
N ILE A 292 86.55 11.62 -21.64
CA ILE A 292 86.45 13.07 -21.86
C ILE A 292 87.58 13.82 -21.15
N GLU A 293 88.04 13.38 -19.98
CA GLU A 293 89.15 14.01 -19.25
C GLU A 293 90.53 13.82 -19.91
N GLN A 294 90.67 12.91 -20.89
CA GLN A 294 91.93 12.65 -21.59
C GLN A 294 92.08 13.36 -22.94
N LYS A 295 91.19 14.30 -23.27
CA LYS A 295 91.19 15.04 -24.54
C LYS A 295 91.26 16.54 -24.31
#